data_AF-A0A6H1WQH3-F1
#
_entry.id   AF-A0A6H1WQH3-F1
#
_cell.length_a   1.000
_cell.length_b   1.000
_cell.length_c   1.000
_cell.angle_alpha   90.00
_cell.angle_beta   90.00
_cell.angle_gamma   90.00
#
_symmetry.space_group_name_H-M   'P 1'
#
loop_
_entity.id
_entity.type
_entity.pdbx_description
1 polymer ?
#
loop_
_entity_poly.entity_id
_entity_poly.type
_entity_poly.pdbx_seq_one_letter_code
_entity_poly.pdbx_strand_id
1 'polypeptide(L)'
;MRKNPFEVLGLSPRIVKELDEESLFRLVKACYRTLQQVYHPDLSSGSGEKALEINLAFEALNLRKNPESFRHWRRAYLRRLSRKTLQRRLEELHLQLGRNERERENLAETFWQSLLSRARQGHLLSPPPQRLRLKIYDIGLQYRLPYPVFGRRAPFKEFLFDEKGRLWIRLPGASDLRAGQSLRLLGGVPREKIEPWLLLEKTPSEGGLLPENFLQAETFKRACLPYLRHEIRPNLYLFSLRPEESSRLYLEGLLLEITPLPPDFKIVTKDLSPLQFCQESEDSSPEKDLPWVY
;
A
#
# COMPACT_ATOMS: atom_id res chain seq x y z
N MET A 1 21.70 -41.29 -11.95
CA MET A 1 21.20 -40.58 -13.16
C MET A 1 20.65 -39.22 -12.77
N ARG A 2 21.03 -38.14 -13.48
CA ARG A 2 20.48 -36.79 -13.23
C ARG A 2 19.14 -36.54 -13.93
N LYS A 3 18.83 -37.25 -15.02
CA LYS A 3 17.60 -37.13 -15.81
C LYS A 3 16.70 -38.36 -15.66
N ASN A 4 15.40 -38.19 -15.87
CA ASN A 4 14.45 -39.30 -15.83
C ASN A 4 14.63 -40.18 -17.09
N PRO A 5 14.61 -41.51 -17.01
CA PRO A 5 14.79 -42.38 -18.17
C PRO A 5 13.82 -42.12 -19.34
N PHE A 6 12.58 -41.73 -19.06
CA PHE A 6 11.61 -41.36 -20.11
C PHE A 6 12.04 -40.10 -20.87
N GLU A 7 12.69 -39.15 -20.19
CA GLU A 7 13.21 -37.91 -20.76
C GLU A 7 14.43 -38.17 -21.67
N VAL A 8 15.29 -39.11 -21.28
CA VAL A 8 16.45 -39.53 -22.09
C VAL A 8 16.01 -40.12 -23.43
N LEU A 9 14.90 -40.87 -23.44
CA LEU A 9 14.31 -41.42 -24.65
C LEU A 9 13.41 -40.43 -25.42
N GLY A 10 13.35 -39.16 -25.00
CA GLY A 10 12.58 -38.11 -25.68
C GLY A 10 11.07 -38.18 -25.43
N LEU A 11 10.60 -38.97 -24.46
CA LEU A 11 9.18 -39.09 -24.15
C LEU A 11 8.72 -37.98 -23.21
N SER A 12 7.64 -37.29 -23.60
CA SER A 12 7.04 -36.27 -22.75
C SER A 12 6.23 -36.88 -21.59
N PRO A 13 6.12 -36.20 -20.44
CA PRO A 13 5.29 -36.67 -19.33
C PRO A 13 3.81 -36.88 -19.71
N ARG A 14 3.30 -36.19 -20.74
CA ARG A 14 1.90 -36.34 -21.21
C ARG A 14 1.68 -37.71 -21.88
N ILE A 15 2.58 -38.09 -22.79
CA ILE A 15 2.55 -39.40 -23.45
C ILE A 15 2.65 -40.53 -22.43
N VAL A 16 3.52 -40.37 -21.42
CA VAL A 16 3.70 -41.32 -20.30
C VAL A 16 2.46 -41.42 -19.40
N LYS A 17 1.63 -40.37 -19.35
CA LYS A 17 0.35 -40.36 -18.62
C LYS A 17 -0.76 -41.07 -19.38
N GLU A 18 -0.86 -40.81 -20.68
CA GLU A 18 -1.99 -41.22 -21.52
C GLU A 18 -1.93 -42.70 -21.93
N LEU A 19 -0.73 -43.25 -22.12
CA LEU A 19 -0.55 -44.64 -22.53
C LEU A 19 -0.59 -45.61 -21.34
N ASP A 20 -1.16 -46.79 -21.54
CA ASP A 20 -1.05 -47.93 -20.62
C ASP A 20 0.40 -48.46 -20.56
N GLU A 21 0.73 -49.28 -19.55
CA GLU A 21 2.12 -49.73 -19.32
C GLU A 21 2.68 -50.52 -20.51
N GLU A 22 1.85 -51.33 -21.17
CA GLU A 22 2.29 -52.16 -22.30
C GLU A 22 2.53 -51.32 -23.56
N SER A 23 1.58 -50.45 -23.91
CA SER A 23 1.73 -49.54 -25.05
C SER A 23 2.90 -48.59 -24.86
N LEU A 24 3.08 -48.07 -23.63
CA LEU A 24 4.21 -47.22 -23.29
C LEU A 24 5.54 -47.97 -23.41
N PHE A 25 5.60 -49.24 -23.01
CA PHE A 25 6.81 -50.04 -23.16
C PHE A 25 7.12 -50.38 -24.63
N ARG A 26 6.10 -50.60 -25.46
CA ARG A 26 6.29 -50.75 -26.93
C ARG A 26 6.87 -49.47 -27.53
N LEU A 27 6.39 -48.30 -27.11
CA LEU A 27 6.92 -47.01 -27.53
C LEU A 27 8.37 -46.81 -27.07
N VAL A 28 8.68 -47.14 -25.81
CA VAL A 28 10.06 -47.12 -25.27
C VAL A 28 11.00 -47.98 -26.12
N LYS A 29 10.58 -49.18 -26.52
CA LYS A 29 11.37 -50.05 -27.42
C LYS A 29 11.59 -49.44 -28.80
N ALA A 30 10.56 -48.81 -29.36
CA ALA A 30 10.67 -48.15 -30.66
C ALA A 30 11.67 -46.99 -30.58
N CYS A 31 11.50 -46.09 -29.61
CA CYS A 31 12.41 -44.96 -29.38
C CYS A 31 13.85 -45.43 -29.11
N TYR A 32 14.04 -46.47 -28.31
CA TYR A 32 15.35 -47.06 -28.05
C TYR A 32 16.02 -47.53 -29.35
N ARG A 33 15.32 -48.30 -30.19
CA ARG A 33 15.87 -48.79 -31.48
C ARG A 33 16.23 -47.64 -32.41
N THR A 34 15.36 -46.65 -32.53
CA THR A 34 15.61 -45.48 -33.37
C THR A 34 16.80 -44.67 -32.87
N LEU A 35 16.91 -44.43 -31.55
CA LEU A 35 18.03 -43.69 -30.97
C LEU A 35 19.35 -44.47 -31.04
N GLN A 36 19.32 -45.79 -30.89
CA GLN A 36 20.47 -46.67 -31.12
C GLN A 36 20.97 -46.60 -32.56
N GLN A 37 20.07 -46.58 -33.56
CA GLN A 37 20.45 -46.42 -34.96
C GLN A 37 21.09 -45.06 -35.27
N VAL A 38 20.77 -44.02 -34.50
CA VAL A 38 21.29 -42.67 -34.71
C VAL A 38 22.61 -42.45 -33.95
N TYR A 39 22.74 -43.00 -32.74
CA TYR A 39 23.85 -42.72 -31.84
C TYR A 39 24.82 -43.91 -31.65
N HIS A 40 24.74 -44.94 -32.50
CA HIS A 40 25.64 -46.10 -32.43
C HIS A 40 27.11 -45.67 -32.51
N PRO A 41 28.01 -46.21 -31.66
CA PRO A 41 29.43 -45.83 -31.66
C PRO A 41 30.16 -46.11 -32.98
N ASP A 42 29.64 -47.03 -33.80
CA ASP A 42 30.22 -47.36 -35.11
C ASP A 42 29.85 -46.38 -36.23
N LEU A 43 28.99 -45.39 -35.95
CA LEU A 43 28.62 -44.34 -36.90
C LEU A 43 29.48 -43.09 -36.69
N SER A 44 29.81 -42.38 -37.77
CA SER A 44 30.68 -41.19 -37.75
C SER A 44 30.14 -40.01 -36.93
N SER A 45 28.86 -40.01 -36.58
CA SER A 45 28.18 -39.06 -35.69
C SER A 45 27.86 -39.62 -34.30
N GLY A 46 28.32 -40.84 -34.00
CA GLY A 46 28.06 -41.57 -32.76
C GLY A 46 28.76 -40.96 -31.56
N SER A 47 28.01 -40.75 -30.48
CA SER A 47 28.57 -40.39 -29.17
C SER A 47 28.41 -41.59 -28.25
N GLY A 48 29.52 -42.27 -27.93
CA GLY A 48 29.53 -43.43 -27.05
C GLY A 48 28.90 -43.14 -25.68
N GLU A 49 29.06 -41.92 -25.17
CA GLU A 49 28.42 -41.45 -23.94
C GLU A 49 26.89 -41.43 -24.04
N LYS A 50 26.34 -40.92 -25.16
CA LYS A 50 24.88 -40.91 -25.39
C LYS A 50 24.33 -42.32 -25.59
N ALA A 51 25.04 -43.19 -26.32
CA ALA A 51 24.65 -44.58 -26.48
C ALA A 51 24.57 -45.30 -25.12
N LEU A 52 25.54 -45.05 -24.23
CA LEU A 52 25.54 -45.55 -22.86
C LEU A 52 24.34 -45.01 -22.05
N GLU A 53 24.06 -43.70 -22.14
CA GLU A 53 22.93 -43.08 -21.44
C GLU A 53 21.58 -43.68 -21.90
N ILE A 54 21.42 -43.90 -23.20
CA ILE A 54 20.24 -44.54 -23.80
C ILE A 54 20.08 -45.98 -23.33
N ASN A 55 21.18 -46.75 -23.28
CA ASN A 55 21.18 -48.13 -22.79
C ASN A 55 20.75 -48.23 -21.34
N LEU A 56 21.34 -47.41 -20.48
CA LEU A 56 21.00 -47.38 -19.06
C LEU A 56 19.53 -46.94 -18.85
N ALA A 57 19.04 -45.98 -19.64
CA ALA A 57 17.65 -45.56 -19.60
C ALA A 57 16.69 -46.67 -20.04
N PHE A 58 17.02 -47.44 -21.08
CA PHE A 58 16.22 -48.57 -21.52
C PHE A 58 16.17 -49.71 -20.50
N GLU A 59 17.31 -50.06 -19.89
CA GLU A 59 17.36 -51.08 -18.83
C GLU A 59 16.53 -50.66 -17.61
N ALA A 60 16.58 -49.38 -17.22
CA ALA A 60 15.74 -48.85 -16.14
C ALA A 60 14.23 -48.88 -16.45
N LEU A 61 13.86 -48.85 -17.73
CA LEU A 61 12.49 -48.89 -18.23
C LEU A 61 12.07 -50.26 -18.81
N ASN A 62 12.83 -51.32 -18.52
CA ASN A 62 12.52 -52.63 -19.04
C ASN A 62 11.38 -53.28 -18.26
N LEU A 63 10.14 -53.13 -18.75
CA LEU A 63 8.93 -53.66 -18.11
C LEU A 63 8.98 -55.18 -17.89
N ARG A 64 9.66 -55.92 -18.78
CA ARG A 64 9.78 -57.38 -18.68
C ARG A 64 10.79 -57.84 -17.64
N LYS A 65 11.88 -57.09 -17.46
CA LYS A 65 12.91 -57.41 -16.46
C LYS A 65 12.55 -56.85 -15.08
N ASN A 66 12.15 -55.59 -15.01
CA ASN A 66 11.98 -54.82 -13.77
C ASN A 66 10.71 -53.95 -13.80
N PRO A 67 9.51 -54.53 -13.58
CA PRO A 67 8.25 -53.78 -13.62
C PRO A 67 8.16 -52.71 -12.52
N GLU A 68 8.77 -52.95 -11.35
CA GLU A 68 8.79 -51.99 -10.24
C GLU A 68 9.57 -50.71 -10.58
N SER A 69 10.73 -50.86 -11.22
CA SER A 69 11.56 -49.74 -11.69
C SER A 69 10.78 -48.90 -12.69
N PHE A 70 10.10 -49.54 -13.65
CA PHE A 70 9.26 -48.85 -14.63
C PHE A 70 8.18 -48.00 -13.96
N ARG A 71 7.45 -48.58 -13.00
CA ARG A 71 6.41 -47.87 -12.23
C ARG A 71 6.96 -46.76 -11.36
N HIS A 72 8.15 -46.94 -10.77
CA HIS A 72 8.83 -45.92 -9.98
C HIS A 72 9.14 -44.70 -10.85
N TRP A 73 9.82 -44.90 -11.98
CA TRP A 73 10.20 -43.81 -12.89
C TRP A 73 8.98 -43.13 -13.51
N ARG A 74 7.92 -43.88 -13.82
CA ARG A 74 6.65 -43.35 -14.31
C ARG A 74 6.02 -42.41 -13.29
N ARG A 75 5.87 -42.86 -12.03
CA ARG A 75 5.35 -42.03 -10.94
C ARG A 75 6.20 -40.78 -10.70
N ALA A 76 7.52 -40.93 -10.67
CA ALA A 76 8.45 -39.80 -10.49
C ALA A 76 8.34 -38.77 -11.62
N TYR A 77 8.16 -39.22 -12.87
CA TYR A 77 8.04 -38.34 -14.03
C TYR A 77 6.69 -37.60 -14.05
N LEU A 78 5.60 -38.29 -13.69
CA LEU A 78 4.27 -37.70 -13.61
C LEU A 78 4.15 -36.66 -12.48
N ARG A 79 4.89 -36.81 -11.37
CA ARG A 79 4.97 -35.77 -10.33
C ARG A 79 5.44 -34.42 -10.88
N ARG A 80 6.24 -34.38 -11.97
CA ARG A 80 6.66 -33.12 -12.61
C ARG A 80 5.52 -32.39 -13.32
N LEU A 81 4.48 -33.08 -13.80
CA LEU A 81 3.29 -32.42 -14.38
C LEU A 81 2.55 -31.56 -13.33
N SER A 82 2.64 -31.90 -12.04
CA SER A 82 2.07 -31.07 -10.97
C SER A 82 2.73 -29.69 -10.85
N ARG A 83 3.94 -29.50 -11.39
CA ARG A 83 4.57 -28.17 -11.45
C ARG A 83 3.94 -27.27 -12.53
N LYS A 84 3.38 -27.84 -13.60
CA LYS A 84 2.59 -27.07 -14.59
C LYS A 84 1.21 -26.67 -14.03
N THR A 85 0.63 -27.47 -13.12
CA THR A 85 -0.55 -27.02 -12.36
C THR A 85 -0.24 -25.89 -11.39
N LEU A 86 1.00 -25.80 -10.87
CA LEU A 86 1.44 -24.62 -10.10
C LEU A 86 1.56 -23.38 -10.98
N GLN A 87 2.10 -23.48 -12.20
CA GLN A 87 2.13 -22.35 -13.14
C GLN A 87 0.72 -21.84 -13.47
N ARG A 88 -0.21 -22.75 -13.78
CA ARG A 88 -1.61 -22.37 -14.01
C ARG A 88 -2.25 -21.72 -12.78
N ARG A 89 -1.94 -22.22 -11.58
CA ARG A 89 -2.40 -21.64 -10.32
C ARG A 89 -1.79 -20.26 -10.07
N LEU A 90 -0.53 -20.03 -10.45
CA LEU A 90 0.10 -18.71 -10.39
C LEU A 90 -0.57 -17.73 -11.35
N GLU A 91 -0.85 -18.14 -12.59
CA GLU A 91 -1.57 -17.34 -13.57
C GLU A 91 -2.98 -16.99 -13.07
N GLU A 92 -3.69 -17.96 -12.50
CA GLU A 92 -5.02 -17.76 -11.92
C GLU A 92 -4.99 -16.80 -10.72
N LEU A 93 -4.01 -16.96 -9.82
CA LEU A 93 -3.82 -16.05 -8.68
C LEU A 93 -3.46 -14.63 -9.13
N HIS A 94 -2.64 -14.47 -10.17
CA HIS A 94 -2.34 -13.16 -10.75
C HIS A 94 -3.60 -12.50 -11.34
N LEU A 95 -4.43 -13.27 -12.04
CA LEU A 95 -5.71 -12.77 -12.55
C LEU A 95 -6.66 -12.37 -11.43
N GLN A 96 -6.74 -13.15 -10.35
CA GLN A 96 -7.56 -12.82 -9.19
C GLN A 96 -7.05 -11.57 -8.47
N LEU A 97 -5.73 -11.44 -8.30
CA LEU A 97 -5.10 -10.27 -7.68
C LEU A 97 -5.40 -9.01 -8.48
N GLY A 98 -5.25 -9.05 -9.81
CA GLY A 98 -5.58 -7.91 -10.67
C GLY A 98 -7.08 -7.53 -10.66
N ARG A 99 -7.99 -8.51 -10.48
CA ARG A 99 -9.43 -8.22 -10.30
C ARG A 99 -9.69 -7.53 -8.95
N ASN A 100 -9.13 -8.07 -7.87
CA ASN A 100 -9.28 -7.52 -6.53
C ASN A 100 -8.71 -6.10 -6.43
N GLU A 101 -7.59 -5.82 -7.09
CA GLU A 101 -7.01 -4.47 -7.13
C GLU A 101 -7.94 -3.47 -7.81
N ARG A 102 -8.53 -3.83 -8.96
CA ARG A 102 -9.50 -2.99 -9.66
C ARG A 102 -10.77 -2.76 -8.84
N GLU A 103 -11.30 -3.80 -8.21
CA GLU A 103 -12.47 -3.66 -7.34
C GLU A 103 -12.18 -2.76 -6.14
N ARG A 104 -11.00 -2.92 -5.52
CA ARG A 104 -10.54 -2.06 -4.42
C ARG A 104 -10.42 -0.61 -4.86
N GLU A 105 -9.87 -0.34 -6.05
CA GLU A 105 -9.77 1.02 -6.60
C GLU A 105 -11.14 1.63 -6.87
N ASN A 106 -12.07 0.86 -7.47
CA ASN A 106 -13.44 1.31 -7.71
C ASN A 106 -14.19 1.61 -6.40
N LEU A 107 -14.05 0.75 -5.39
CA LEU A 107 -14.63 0.98 -4.06
C LEU A 107 -14.02 2.20 -3.37
N ALA A 108 -12.70 2.37 -3.45
CA ALA A 108 -12.03 3.55 -2.91
C ALA A 108 -12.51 4.84 -3.58
N GLU A 109 -12.68 4.84 -4.91
CA GLU A 109 -13.16 6.00 -5.65
C GLU A 109 -14.62 6.33 -5.33
N THR A 110 -15.52 5.34 -5.38
CA THR A 110 -16.93 5.53 -5.04
C THR A 110 -17.13 6.03 -3.61
N PHE A 111 -16.38 5.47 -2.66
CA PHE A 111 -16.39 5.93 -1.28
C PHE A 111 -15.83 7.35 -1.14
N TRP A 112 -14.75 7.67 -1.86
CA TRP A 112 -14.19 9.03 -1.90
C TRP A 112 -15.20 10.05 -2.42
N GLN A 113 -15.90 9.75 -3.51
CA GLN A 113 -16.96 10.61 -4.05
C GLN A 113 -18.11 10.79 -3.06
N SER A 114 -18.49 9.72 -2.34
CA SER A 114 -19.47 9.80 -1.26
C SER A 114 -19.01 10.75 -0.14
N LEU A 115 -17.73 10.66 0.28
CA LEU A 115 -17.15 11.56 1.27
C LEU A 115 -17.17 13.02 0.81
N LEU A 116 -16.79 13.29 -0.44
CA LEU A 116 -16.84 14.65 -1.00
C LEU A 116 -18.27 15.22 -1.03
N SER A 117 -19.24 14.41 -1.43
CA SER A 117 -20.66 14.79 -1.43
C SER A 117 -21.14 15.14 -0.01
N ARG A 118 -20.85 14.27 0.98
CA ARG A 118 -21.20 14.52 2.38
C ARG A 118 -20.48 15.74 2.96
N ALA A 119 -19.24 16.02 2.53
CA ALA A 119 -18.46 17.16 3.03
C ALA A 119 -19.11 18.51 2.66
N ARG A 120 -19.81 18.54 1.51
CA ARG A 120 -20.61 19.68 1.06
C ARG A 120 -21.89 19.85 1.87
N GLN A 121 -22.47 18.75 2.35
CA GLN A 121 -23.72 18.74 3.11
C GLN A 121 -23.53 19.06 4.60
N GLY A 122 -22.35 18.81 5.18
CA GLY A 122 -22.07 19.11 6.59
C GLY A 122 -20.94 18.28 7.19
N HIS A 123 -21.15 17.76 8.40
CA HIS A 123 -20.15 16.98 9.13
C HIS A 123 -19.97 15.56 8.55
N LEU A 124 -18.73 15.10 8.48
CA LEU A 124 -18.39 13.75 7.99
C LEU A 124 -18.27 12.73 9.13
N LEU A 125 -18.01 13.21 10.33
CA LEU A 125 -17.87 12.41 11.54
C LEU A 125 -19.23 11.86 11.99
N SER A 126 -19.20 10.64 12.54
CA SER A 126 -20.38 9.98 13.09
C SER A 126 -20.04 9.37 14.46
N PRO A 127 -20.69 9.79 15.55
CA PRO A 127 -21.65 10.90 15.64
C PRO A 127 -20.99 12.28 15.41
N PRO A 128 -21.76 13.34 15.12
CA PRO A 128 -21.22 14.69 15.02
C PRO A 128 -20.67 15.13 16.39
N PRO A 129 -19.42 15.64 16.46
CA PRO A 129 -18.83 16.07 17.73
C PRO A 129 -19.53 17.32 18.27
N GLN A 130 -19.91 17.29 19.54
CA GLN A 130 -20.54 18.42 20.24
C GLN A 130 -19.95 18.54 21.64
N ARG A 131 -19.70 19.78 22.08
CA ARG A 131 -19.14 20.09 23.41
C ARG A 131 -17.83 19.33 23.69
N LEU A 132 -16.92 19.30 22.72
CA LEU A 132 -15.63 18.62 22.85
C LEU A 132 -14.47 19.58 22.62
N ARG A 133 -13.42 19.43 23.41
CA ARG A 133 -12.10 20.02 23.17
C ARG A 133 -11.11 18.92 22.86
N LEU A 134 -10.50 19.01 21.68
CA LEU A 134 -9.46 18.10 21.22
C LEU A 134 -8.11 18.78 21.34
N LYS A 135 -7.16 18.10 21.98
CA LYS A 135 -5.77 18.53 22.02
C LYS A 135 -4.98 17.77 20.96
N ILE A 136 -4.49 18.49 19.97
CA ILE A 136 -3.86 17.93 18.77
C ILE A 136 -2.40 18.35 18.75
N TYR A 137 -1.51 17.39 18.55
CA TYR A 137 -0.10 17.64 18.32
C TYR A 137 0.13 17.87 16.82
N ASP A 138 0.51 19.08 16.44
CA ASP A 138 0.75 19.46 15.05
C ASP A 138 2.09 18.92 14.55
N ILE A 139 2.01 17.76 13.91
CA ILE A 139 3.16 17.05 13.35
C ILE A 139 3.77 17.84 12.20
N GLY A 140 2.93 18.52 11.42
CA GLY A 140 3.38 19.32 10.28
C GLY A 140 4.27 20.48 10.72
N LEU A 141 3.85 21.19 11.78
CA LEU A 141 4.69 22.22 12.39
C LEU A 141 5.93 21.62 13.07
N GLN A 142 5.79 20.49 13.77
CA GLN A 142 6.92 19.82 14.41
C GLN A 142 8.07 19.52 13.44
N TYR A 143 7.73 19.08 12.23
CA TYR A 143 8.72 18.78 11.20
C TYR A 143 9.46 19.99 10.64
N ARG A 144 8.92 21.20 10.82
CA ARG A 144 9.54 22.46 10.41
C ARG A 144 10.43 23.05 11.50
N LEU A 145 10.38 22.48 12.71
CA LEU A 145 11.20 22.96 13.83
C LEU A 145 12.58 22.27 13.78
N PRO A 146 13.68 23.03 13.98
CA PRO A 146 15.03 22.50 13.91
C PRO A 146 15.37 21.52 15.05
N TYR A 147 14.59 21.52 16.14
CA TYR A 147 14.75 20.63 17.28
C TYR A 147 13.39 20.24 17.86
N PRO A 148 13.28 19.07 18.50
CA PRO A 148 12.04 18.68 19.16
C PRO A 148 11.74 19.61 20.34
N VAL A 149 10.63 20.34 20.24
CA VAL A 149 10.22 21.30 21.26
C VAL A 149 9.25 20.64 22.24
N PHE A 150 9.62 20.61 23.51
CA PHE A 150 8.80 20.07 24.60
C PHE A 150 8.21 21.19 25.47
N GLY A 151 7.14 20.89 26.21
CA GLY A 151 6.54 21.81 27.18
C GLY A 151 5.69 22.93 26.55
N ARG A 152 5.77 24.16 27.08
CA ARG A 152 4.92 25.30 26.68
C ARG A 152 5.11 25.77 25.23
N ARG A 153 6.23 25.39 24.60
CA ARG A 153 6.55 25.73 23.21
C ARG A 153 6.24 24.59 22.22
N ALA A 154 5.70 23.47 22.72
CA ALA A 154 5.33 22.36 21.85
C ALA A 154 4.19 22.78 20.90
N PRO A 155 4.17 22.25 19.67
CA PRO A 155 3.24 22.66 18.63
C PRO A 155 1.84 22.08 18.83
N PHE A 156 1.15 22.47 19.92
CA PHE A 156 -0.21 22.03 20.21
C PHE A 156 -1.25 22.94 19.56
N LYS A 157 -2.15 22.32 18.80
CA LYS A 157 -3.41 22.91 18.34
C LYS A 157 -4.55 22.47 19.24
N GLU A 158 -5.56 23.30 19.36
CA GLU A 158 -6.82 22.92 20.01
C GLU A 158 -7.98 23.06 19.06
N PHE A 159 -8.77 22.00 18.92
CA PHE A 159 -10.03 22.02 18.19
C PHE A 159 -11.17 21.98 19.19
N LEU A 160 -12.10 22.92 19.08
CA LEU A 160 -13.21 23.10 20.00
C LEU A 160 -14.51 22.98 19.21
N PHE A 161 -15.36 22.05 19.64
CA PHE A 161 -16.71 21.84 19.12
C PHE A 161 -17.70 22.44 20.08
N ASP A 162 -18.47 23.42 19.62
CA ASP A 162 -19.56 23.98 20.41
C ASP A 162 -20.76 23.01 20.50
N GLU A 163 -21.83 23.46 21.13
CA GLU A 163 -23.06 22.66 21.29
C GLU A 163 -23.74 22.32 19.98
N LYS A 164 -23.55 23.17 18.96
CA LYS A 164 -24.10 22.99 17.61
C LYS A 164 -23.13 22.21 16.70
N GLY A 165 -21.99 21.78 17.23
CA GLY A 165 -20.92 21.08 16.50
C GLY A 165 -20.06 21.99 15.61
N ARG A 166 -20.13 23.31 15.75
CA ARG A 166 -19.27 24.23 15.00
C ARG A 166 -17.85 24.13 15.54
N LEU A 167 -16.90 24.11 14.61
CA LEU A 167 -15.48 23.98 14.92
C LEU A 167 -14.82 25.35 15.10
N TRP A 168 -14.07 25.47 16.19
CA TRP A 168 -13.19 26.58 16.50
C TRP A 168 -11.79 26.07 16.71
N ILE A 169 -10.80 26.79 16.20
CA ILE A 169 -9.41 26.34 16.15
C ILE A 169 -8.53 27.36 16.88
N ARG A 170 -7.71 26.86 17.80
CA ARG A 170 -6.58 27.58 18.37
C ARG A 170 -5.30 27.02 17.77
N LEU A 171 -4.54 27.88 17.09
CA LEU A 171 -3.24 27.52 16.54
C LEU A 171 -2.15 27.56 17.63
N PRO A 172 -1.02 26.87 17.44
CA PRO A 172 0.07 26.89 18.42
C PRO A 172 0.55 28.32 18.67
N GLY A 173 0.63 28.73 19.94
CA GLY A 173 1.05 30.08 20.34
C GLY A 173 -0.02 31.17 20.20
N ALA A 174 -1.19 30.89 19.60
CA ALA A 174 -2.27 31.85 19.52
C ALA A 174 -3.13 31.86 20.79
N SER A 175 -3.50 33.05 21.28
CA SER A 175 -4.49 33.19 22.36
C SER A 175 -5.93 32.99 21.85
N ASP A 176 -6.18 33.46 20.63
CA ASP A 176 -7.53 33.64 20.11
C ASP A 176 -8.00 32.43 19.31
N LEU A 177 -9.32 32.23 19.32
CA LEU A 177 -10.00 31.18 18.56
C LEU A 177 -10.45 31.71 17.21
N ARG A 178 -10.23 30.91 16.16
CA ARG A 178 -10.69 31.19 14.81
C ARG A 178 -11.76 30.19 14.40
N ALA A 179 -12.78 30.65 13.67
CA ALA A 179 -13.83 29.76 13.17
C ALA A 179 -13.27 28.87 12.05
N GLY A 180 -13.45 27.55 12.17
CA GLY A 180 -13.01 26.55 11.20
C GLY A 180 -14.05 26.25 10.11
N GLN A 181 -14.76 27.26 9.62
CA GLN A 181 -15.95 27.07 8.76
C GLN A 181 -15.66 26.35 7.43
N SER A 182 -14.47 26.49 6.87
CA SER A 182 -14.05 25.81 5.63
C SER A 182 -13.50 24.40 5.87
N LEU A 183 -13.26 24.01 7.12
CA LEU A 183 -12.65 22.73 7.48
C LEU A 183 -13.72 21.67 7.71
N ARG A 184 -13.58 20.53 7.06
CA ARG A 184 -14.40 19.32 7.27
C ARG A 184 -13.52 18.20 7.77
N LEU A 185 -13.63 17.86 9.06
CA LEU A 185 -12.91 16.71 9.60
C LEU A 185 -13.44 15.42 9.01
N LEU A 186 -12.57 14.63 8.40
CA LEU A 186 -12.91 13.32 7.82
C LEU A 186 -12.95 12.22 8.88
N GLY A 187 -12.10 12.36 9.90
CA GLY A 187 -11.83 11.31 10.87
C GLY A 187 -10.34 11.18 11.09
N GLY A 188 -9.91 10.00 11.51
CA GLY A 188 -8.49 9.74 11.70
C GLY A 188 -8.06 8.32 11.38
N VAL A 189 -6.77 8.17 11.16
CA VAL A 189 -6.10 6.89 10.92
C VAL A 189 -5.28 6.54 12.18
N PRO A 190 -5.33 5.29 12.69
CA PRO A 190 -4.53 4.91 13.84
C PRO A 190 -3.04 5.12 13.61
N ARG A 191 -2.36 5.62 14.65
CA ARG A 191 -0.94 5.98 14.58
C ARG A 191 -0.06 4.83 14.09
N GLU A 192 -0.39 3.60 14.44
CA GLU A 192 0.35 2.39 14.09
C GLU A 192 0.15 1.91 12.64
N LYS A 193 -0.76 2.52 11.88
CA LYS A 193 -1.08 2.08 10.52
C LYS A 193 -0.35 2.86 9.44
N ILE A 194 0.14 4.06 9.74
CA ILE A 194 0.78 4.94 8.76
C ILE A 194 1.95 5.72 9.38
N GLU A 195 2.90 6.09 8.54
CA GLU A 195 3.93 7.06 8.87
C GLU A 195 3.68 8.34 8.04
N PRO A 196 3.06 9.39 8.63
CA PRO A 196 2.60 10.54 7.85
C PRO A 196 3.70 11.24 7.06
N TRP A 197 4.92 11.33 7.60
CA TRP A 197 6.06 11.97 6.93
C TRP A 197 6.37 11.40 5.53
N LEU A 198 6.11 10.12 5.31
CA LEU A 198 6.34 9.47 4.01
C LEU A 198 5.25 9.80 2.99
N LEU A 199 4.08 10.24 3.46
CA LEU A 199 2.89 10.45 2.64
C LEU A 199 2.61 11.93 2.34
N LEU A 200 3.15 12.84 3.15
CA LEU A 200 3.01 14.28 2.98
C LEU A 200 3.79 14.76 1.76
N GLU A 201 3.22 15.74 1.06
CA GLU A 201 3.91 16.45 -0.02
C GLU A 201 5.13 17.17 0.50
N LYS A 202 6.15 17.34 -0.34
CA LYS A 202 7.42 17.96 0.06
C LYS A 202 7.76 19.11 -0.86
N THR A 203 8.09 20.25 -0.26
CA THR A 203 8.55 21.44 -0.97
C THR A 203 10.06 21.64 -0.75
N PRO A 204 10.80 22.07 -1.79
CA PRO A 204 12.21 22.39 -1.64
C PRO A 204 12.40 23.60 -0.72
N SER A 205 13.41 23.52 0.16
CA SER A 205 13.87 24.62 0.99
C SER A 205 15.39 24.64 1.07
N GLU A 206 15.97 25.69 1.65
CA GLU A 206 17.42 25.87 1.79
C GLU A 206 18.11 24.70 2.53
N GLY A 207 17.40 24.01 3.42
CA GLY A 207 17.88 22.85 4.18
C GLY A 207 17.50 21.47 3.62
N GLY A 208 16.88 21.41 2.44
CA GLY A 208 16.37 20.17 1.84
C GLY A 208 14.84 20.17 1.68
N LEU A 209 14.25 18.97 1.61
CA LEU A 209 12.81 18.80 1.41
C LEU A 209 12.05 18.94 2.74
N LEU A 210 11.18 19.95 2.82
CA LEU A 210 10.29 20.15 3.97
C LEU A 210 8.91 19.58 3.67
N PRO A 211 8.26 18.90 4.63
CA PRO A 211 6.93 18.40 4.42
C PRO A 211 5.91 19.52 4.53
N GLU A 212 4.92 19.43 3.68
CA GLU A 212 3.69 20.18 3.79
C GLU A 212 2.73 19.50 4.76
N ASN A 213 1.71 20.24 5.21
CA ASN A 213 0.68 19.69 6.09
C ASN A 213 -0.44 19.02 5.29
N PHE A 214 -0.20 18.67 4.03
CA PHE A 214 -1.18 18.04 3.16
C PHE A 214 -0.58 16.90 2.34
N LEU A 215 -1.47 16.05 1.84
CA LEU A 215 -1.18 15.00 0.86
C LEU A 215 -2.22 15.02 -0.26
N GLN A 216 -1.86 14.43 -1.40
CA GLN A 216 -2.80 14.27 -2.52
C GLN A 216 -3.91 13.28 -2.18
N ALA A 217 -5.09 13.51 -2.74
CA ALA A 217 -6.24 12.61 -2.59
C ALA A 217 -5.92 11.18 -3.03
N GLU A 218 -5.15 10.99 -4.10
CA GLU A 218 -4.74 9.66 -4.56
C GLU A 218 -3.88 8.92 -3.54
N THR A 219 -2.90 9.61 -2.95
CA THR A 219 -2.05 9.07 -1.88
C THR A 219 -2.90 8.69 -0.67
N PHE A 220 -3.87 9.53 -0.30
CA PHE A 220 -4.79 9.24 0.80
C PHE A 220 -5.68 8.03 0.51
N LYS A 221 -6.29 7.95 -0.69
CA LYS A 221 -7.12 6.81 -1.12
C LYS A 221 -6.38 5.49 -1.04
N ARG A 222 -5.09 5.48 -1.41
CA ARG A 222 -4.26 4.27 -1.41
C ARG A 222 -3.78 3.87 -0.02
N ALA A 223 -3.24 4.82 0.75
CA ALA A 223 -2.52 4.53 1.99
C ALA A 223 -3.37 4.69 3.27
N CYS A 224 -4.29 5.64 3.30
CA CYS A 224 -4.99 6.05 4.52
C CYS A 224 -6.45 5.58 4.56
N LEU A 225 -7.15 5.66 3.43
CA LEU A 225 -8.58 5.37 3.33
C LEU A 225 -8.96 3.97 3.87
N PRO A 226 -8.20 2.88 3.62
CA PRO A 226 -8.52 1.56 4.18
C PRO A 226 -8.55 1.50 5.70
N TYR A 227 -7.90 2.46 6.38
CA TYR A 227 -7.77 2.53 7.83
C TYR A 227 -8.52 3.72 8.43
N LEU A 228 -9.22 4.51 7.62
CA LEU A 228 -9.93 5.70 8.07
C LEU A 228 -11.06 5.32 9.02
N ARG A 229 -11.08 5.96 10.19
CA ARG A 229 -12.15 5.87 11.17
C ARG A 229 -12.88 7.20 11.25
N HIS A 230 -14.20 7.18 11.12
CA HIS A 230 -15.04 8.38 11.25
C HIS A 230 -15.33 8.78 12.70
N GLU A 231 -14.88 7.97 13.66
CA GLU A 231 -14.97 8.27 15.08
C GLU A 231 -13.72 9.01 15.55
N ILE A 232 -13.91 10.00 16.41
CA ILE A 232 -12.81 10.70 17.07
C ILE A 232 -12.39 9.90 18.30
N ARG A 233 -11.16 9.39 18.31
CA ARG A 233 -10.54 8.73 19.46
C ARG A 233 -9.08 9.19 19.62
N PRO A 234 -8.51 9.16 20.83
CA PRO A 234 -7.09 9.45 21.02
C PRO A 234 -6.20 8.54 20.19
N ASN A 235 -4.97 8.98 19.92
CA ASN A 235 -3.94 8.26 19.16
C ASN A 235 -4.30 8.02 17.68
N LEU A 236 -5.11 8.91 17.10
CA LEU A 236 -5.39 8.95 15.66
C LEU A 236 -4.72 10.16 15.02
N TYR A 237 -4.15 9.97 13.82
CA TYR A 237 -3.79 11.06 12.94
C TYR A 237 -5.06 11.61 12.30
N LEU A 238 -5.40 12.86 12.61
CA LEU A 238 -6.62 13.50 12.12
C LEU A 238 -6.41 14.12 10.75
N PHE A 239 -7.37 13.87 9.87
CA PHE A 239 -7.39 14.43 8.52
C PHE A 239 -8.60 15.32 8.32
N SER A 240 -8.39 16.39 7.56
CA SER A 240 -9.44 17.30 7.14
C SER A 240 -9.45 17.50 5.63
N LEU A 241 -10.61 17.88 5.14
CA LEU A 241 -10.85 18.29 3.76
C LEU A 241 -11.35 19.74 3.76
N ARG A 242 -10.88 20.50 2.77
CA ARG A 242 -11.48 21.79 2.41
C ARG A 242 -12.28 21.57 1.12
N PRO A 243 -13.61 21.80 1.12
CA PRO A 243 -14.43 21.53 -0.07
C PRO A 243 -13.97 22.27 -1.34
N GLU A 244 -13.29 23.41 -1.17
CA GLU A 244 -12.70 24.22 -2.24
C GLU A 244 -11.45 23.56 -2.88
N GLU A 245 -10.72 22.75 -2.11
CA GLU A 245 -9.48 22.08 -2.54
C GLU A 245 -9.62 20.55 -2.42
N SER A 246 -10.57 19.96 -3.17
CA SER A 246 -10.89 18.52 -3.09
C SER A 246 -9.76 17.58 -3.52
N SER A 247 -8.73 18.09 -4.21
CA SER A 247 -7.54 17.33 -4.60
C SER A 247 -6.57 17.10 -3.43
N ARG A 248 -6.70 17.86 -2.33
CA ARG A 248 -5.77 17.85 -1.20
C ARG A 248 -6.48 17.50 0.10
N LEU A 249 -5.78 16.76 0.94
CA LEU A 249 -6.20 16.51 2.32
C LEU A 249 -5.16 17.02 3.27
N TYR A 250 -5.60 17.64 4.37
CA TYR A 250 -4.71 18.20 5.37
C TYR A 250 -4.59 17.26 6.56
N LEU A 251 -3.35 17.04 6.99
CA LEU A 251 -3.04 16.41 8.25
C LEU A 251 -3.10 17.49 9.35
N GLU A 252 -4.10 17.41 10.21
CA GLU A 252 -4.26 18.37 11.31
C GLU A 252 -3.28 18.09 12.45
N GLY A 253 -2.98 16.80 12.66
CA GLY A 253 -2.00 16.34 13.64
C GLY A 253 -2.40 15.04 14.32
N LEU A 254 -1.66 14.66 15.37
CA LEU A 254 -1.96 13.51 16.21
C LEU A 254 -2.90 13.94 17.35
N LEU A 255 -4.07 13.34 17.42
CA LEU A 255 -4.99 13.56 18.53
C LEU A 255 -4.45 12.90 19.81
N LEU A 256 -4.18 13.71 20.83
CA LEU A 256 -3.67 13.24 22.11
C LEU A 256 -4.76 13.05 23.14
N GLU A 257 -5.68 14.00 23.24
CA GLU A 257 -6.64 14.07 24.32
C GLU A 257 -7.98 14.62 23.83
N ILE A 258 -9.06 14.09 24.41
CA ILE A 258 -10.44 14.54 24.20
C ILE A 258 -10.98 14.92 25.57
N THR A 259 -11.40 16.17 25.73
CA THR A 259 -12.00 16.67 26.98
C THR A 259 -13.41 17.19 26.70
N PRO A 260 -14.44 16.76 27.45
CA PRO A 260 -15.76 17.34 27.34
C PRO A 260 -15.74 18.78 27.86
N LEU A 261 -16.49 19.66 27.19
CA LEU A 261 -16.67 21.03 27.62
C LEU A 261 -17.78 21.12 28.67
N PRO A 262 -17.62 21.97 29.71
CA PRO A 262 -18.69 22.27 30.65
C PRO A 262 -19.95 22.78 29.94
N PRO A 263 -21.15 22.53 30.48
CA PRO A 263 -22.41 23.00 29.88
C PRO A 263 -22.48 24.53 29.77
N ASP A 264 -21.83 25.25 30.68
CA ASP A 264 -21.84 26.73 30.70
C ASP A 264 -20.72 27.36 29.85
N PHE A 265 -19.96 26.55 29.11
CA PHE A 265 -18.83 27.04 28.34
C PHE A 265 -19.31 27.88 27.15
N LYS A 266 -19.01 29.18 27.19
CA LYS A 266 -19.28 30.12 26.10
C LYS A 266 -17.99 30.52 25.41
N ILE A 267 -17.99 30.45 24.08
CA ILE A 267 -16.90 30.98 23.26
C ILE A 267 -17.11 32.48 23.14
N VAL A 268 -16.24 33.25 23.78
CA VAL A 268 -16.21 34.71 23.62
C VAL A 268 -15.33 35.01 22.42
N THR A 269 -15.95 35.27 21.26
CA THR A 269 -15.26 35.85 20.12
C THR A 269 -15.02 37.32 20.42
N LYS A 270 -13.75 37.77 20.42
CA LYS A 270 -13.48 39.19 20.22
C LYS A 270 -13.88 39.51 18.79
N ASP A 271 -14.87 40.38 18.61
CA ASP A 271 -15.32 40.81 17.29
C ASP A 271 -14.10 41.33 16.51
N LEU A 272 -13.79 40.65 15.41
CA LEU A 272 -12.84 41.14 14.42
C LEU A 272 -13.57 42.22 13.61
N SER A 273 -13.36 43.49 13.96
CA SER A 273 -13.52 44.56 12.98
C SER A 273 -12.68 44.17 11.75
N PRO A 274 -13.24 44.25 10.52
CA PRO A 274 -12.47 43.92 9.33
C PRO A 274 -11.27 44.87 9.27
N LEU A 275 -10.06 44.30 9.35
CA LEU A 275 -8.84 45.00 8.99
C LEU A 275 -9.02 45.49 7.55
N GLN A 276 -9.27 46.79 7.40
CA GLN A 276 -9.16 47.46 6.12
C GLN A 276 -7.74 47.24 5.62
N PHE A 277 -7.62 46.60 4.46
CA PHE A 277 -6.40 46.67 3.67
C PHE A 277 -6.22 48.14 3.26
N CYS A 278 -5.37 48.89 3.96
CA CYS A 278 -4.75 50.06 3.37
C CYS A 278 -3.80 49.54 2.28
N GLN A 279 -4.21 49.71 1.03
CA GLN A 279 -3.26 49.84 -0.06
C GLN A 279 -2.55 51.18 0.15
N GLU A 280 -1.29 51.14 0.55
CA GLU A 280 -0.38 52.25 0.31
C GLU A 280 0.75 51.74 -0.59
N SER A 281 0.76 52.35 -1.77
CA SER A 281 1.77 52.31 -2.80
C SER A 281 3.07 52.98 -2.33
N GLU A 282 4.17 52.34 -2.73
CA GLU A 282 5.48 52.90 -3.13
C GLU A 282 6.38 53.63 -2.11
N ASP A 283 7.65 53.20 -2.21
CA ASP A 283 8.91 53.86 -1.88
C ASP A 283 9.31 54.09 -0.41
N SER A 284 10.23 53.23 0.07
CA SER A 284 11.63 53.56 0.35
C SER A 284 12.21 52.66 1.45
N SER A 285 13.29 51.94 1.12
CA SER A 285 14.20 51.32 2.09
C SER A 285 14.92 52.43 2.89
N PRO A 286 15.35 52.20 4.14
CA PRO A 286 16.54 51.38 4.37
C PRO A 286 16.51 50.45 5.61
N GLU A 287 17.22 49.33 5.44
CA GLU A 287 18.11 48.61 6.38
C GLU A 287 17.91 48.63 7.92
N LYS A 288 18.05 47.41 8.47
CA LYS A 288 18.67 47.01 9.76
C LYS A 288 17.81 47.00 11.02
N ASP A 289 17.37 45.80 11.44
CA ASP A 289 18.12 44.96 12.40
C ASP A 289 17.21 43.82 12.93
N LEU A 290 17.56 42.58 12.59
CA LEU A 290 17.07 41.37 13.27
C LEU A 290 18.19 40.84 14.16
N PRO A 291 17.92 40.48 15.42
CA PRO A 291 18.95 39.99 16.32
C PRO A 291 19.29 38.53 15.98
N TRP A 292 20.57 38.32 15.70
CA TRP A 292 21.21 37.01 15.67
C TRP A 292 21.15 36.38 17.07
N VAL A 293 20.72 35.13 17.16
CA VAL A 293 20.88 34.33 18.38
C VAL A 293 21.63 33.06 18.01
N TYR A 294 22.78 32.91 18.66
CA TYR A 294 23.69 31.76 18.65
C TYR A 294 23.00 30.47 19.11
#